data_AF-A0A2L1S6I9-F1
#
_entry.id   AF-A0A2L1S6I9-F1
#
_cell.length_a   1.000
_cell.length_b   1.000
_cell.length_c   1.000
_cell.angle_alpha   90.00
_cell.angle_beta   90.00
_cell.angle_gamma   90.00
#
_symmetry.space_group_name_H-M   'P 1'
#
loop_
_entity.id
_entity.type
_entity.pdbx_description
1 polymer ?
#
loop_
_entity_poly.entity_id
_entity_poly.type
_entity_poly.pdbx_seq_one_letter_code
_entity_poly.pdbx_strand_id
1 'polypeptide(L)' 'MTISSISIGAYGMQRASGQLEQSAARIARSGTEGNTVDLSSEMVNVIGAEADFKASAKVVSVASDMSKALLDILA' A
#
# COMPACT_ATOMS: atom_id res chain seq x y z
N MET A 1 -4.77 -20.31 7.52
CA MET A 1 -4.83 -18.90 7.98
C MET A 1 -3.75 -18.03 7.35
N THR A 2 -2.50 -18.50 7.18
CA THR A 2 -1.39 -17.71 6.59
C THR A 2 -1.62 -17.30 5.13
N ILE A 3 -2.19 -18.19 4.30
CA ILE A 3 -2.56 -17.88 2.91
C ILE A 3 -3.60 -16.75 2.86
N SER A 4 -4.60 -16.79 3.73
CA SER A 4 -5.63 -15.75 3.84
C SER A 4 -5.04 -14.39 4.23
N SER A 5 -4.06 -14.36 5.16
CA SER A 5 -3.38 -13.11 5.54
C SER A 5 -2.46 -12.55 4.45
N ILE A 6 -1.82 -13.42 3.64
CA ILE A 6 -1.06 -12.99 2.47
C ILE A 6 -2.00 -12.34 1.44
N SER A 7 -3.15 -12.96 1.16
CA SER A 7 -4.15 -12.39 0.24
C SER A 7 -4.71 -11.05 0.74
N ILE A 8 -4.99 -10.92 2.04
CA ILE A 8 -5.46 -9.65 2.64
C ILE A 8 -4.38 -8.56 2.53
N GLY A 9 -3.13 -8.88 2.87
CA GLY A 9 -2.02 -7.94 2.75
C GLY A 9 -1.75 -7.55 1.28
N ALA A 10 -1.84 -8.51 0.35
CA ALA A 10 -1.72 -8.23 -1.09
C ALA A 10 -2.84 -7.30 -1.59
N TYR A 11 -4.08 -7.53 -1.16
CA TYR A 11 -5.21 -6.65 -1.48
C TYR A 11 -5.05 -5.25 -0.89
N GLY A 12 -4.57 -5.14 0.36
CA GLY A 12 -4.25 -3.86 1.00
C GLY A 12 -3.17 -3.09 0.24
N MET A 13 -2.11 -3.76 -0.18
CA MET A 13 -1.07 -3.18 -1.04
C MET A 13 -1.64 -2.69 -2.38
N GLN A 14 -2.44 -3.51 -3.07
CA GLN A 14 -3.07 -3.12 -4.34
C GLN A 14 -3.95 -1.88 -4.19
N ARG A 15 -4.77 -1.82 -3.13
CA ARG A 15 -5.60 -0.66 -2.82
C ARG A 15 -4.74 0.59 -2.59
N ALA A 16 -3.68 0.49 -1.79
CA ALA A 16 -2.79 1.61 -1.51
C ALA A 16 -2.07 2.10 -2.77
N SER A 17 -1.63 1.19 -3.65
CA SER A 17 -1.07 1.54 -4.97
C SER A 17 -2.08 2.29 -5.84
N GLY A 18 -3.34 1.85 -5.91
CA GLY A 18 -4.38 2.57 -6.66
C GLY A 18 -4.69 3.96 -6.10
N GLN A 19 -4.59 4.16 -4.78
CA GLN A 19 -4.72 5.48 -4.18
C GLN A 19 -3.54 6.38 -4.52
N LEU A 20 -2.31 5.84 -4.48
CA LEU A 20 -1.09 6.54 -4.88
C LEU A 20 -1.15 6.99 -6.35
N GLU A 21 -1.59 6.13 -7.26
CA GLU A 21 -1.74 6.47 -8.69
C GLU A 21 -2.71 7.63 -8.91
N GLN A 22 -3.85 7.64 -8.21
CA GLN A 22 -4.81 8.74 -8.29
C GLN A 22 -4.22 10.04 -7.75
N SER A 23 -3.50 9.98 -6.63
CA SER A 23 -2.80 11.13 -6.07
C SER A 23 -1.75 11.68 -7.01
N ALA A 24 -0.91 10.81 -7.58
CA ALA A 24 0.07 11.19 -8.58
C ALA A 24 -0.57 11.84 -9.82
N ALA A 25 -1.70 11.30 -10.30
CA ALA A 25 -2.44 11.91 -11.41
C ALA A 25 -3.01 13.29 -11.05
N ARG A 26 -3.44 13.51 -9.80
CA ARG A 26 -3.89 14.83 -9.32
C ARG A 26 -2.73 15.82 -9.21
N ILE A 27 -1.58 15.40 -8.66
CA ILE A 27 -0.35 16.20 -8.59
C ILE A 27 0.15 16.57 -10.00
N ALA A 28 0.14 15.62 -10.95
CA ALA A 28 0.57 15.87 -12.33
C ALA A 28 -0.31 16.90 -13.06
N ARG A 29 -1.58 17.03 -12.64
CA ARG A 29 -2.53 18.05 -13.15
C ARG A 29 -2.48 19.35 -12.35
N SER A 30 -1.66 19.44 -11.29
CA SER A 30 -1.42 20.71 -10.60
C SER A 30 -0.62 21.62 -11.54
N GLY A 31 -1.13 22.81 -11.81
CA GLY A 31 -0.54 23.75 -12.77
C GLY A 31 -1.21 23.78 -14.15
N THR A 32 -2.25 22.98 -14.39
CA THR A 32 -3.13 23.17 -15.57
C THR A 32 -4.12 24.30 -15.29
N GLU A 33 -4.34 25.20 -16.26
CA GLU A 33 -5.27 26.33 -16.11
C GLU A 33 -6.68 25.86 -15.70
N GLY A 34 -7.26 26.51 -14.68
CA GLY A 34 -8.59 26.19 -14.15
C GLY A 34 -8.64 25.08 -13.09
N ASN A 35 -7.50 24.46 -12.73
CA ASN A 35 -7.47 23.35 -11.78
C ASN A 35 -6.68 23.70 -10.51
N THR A 36 -7.38 24.14 -9.46
CA THR A 36 -6.78 24.41 -8.14
C THR A 36 -6.63 23.10 -7.36
N VAL A 37 -5.51 22.40 -7.57
CA VAL A 37 -5.15 21.23 -6.77
C VAL A 37 -4.45 21.69 -5.50
N ASP A 38 -4.98 21.31 -4.33
CA ASP A 38 -4.28 21.48 -3.07
C ASP A 38 -3.17 20.42 -2.95
N LEU A 39 -1.97 20.82 -3.35
CA LEU A 39 -0.76 20.00 -3.30
C LEU A 39 -0.41 19.55 -1.88
N SER A 40 -0.69 20.36 -0.86
CA SER A 40 -0.39 20.01 0.53
C SER A 40 -1.30 18.87 1.00
N SER A 41 -2.59 18.94 0.70
CA SER A 41 -3.53 17.84 0.98
C SER A 41 -3.18 16.58 0.19
N GLU A 42 -2.81 16.71 -1.09
CA GLU A 42 -2.48 15.54 -1.91
C GLU A 42 -1.18 14.85 -1.46
N MET A 43 -0.18 15.61 -1.00
CA MET A 43 1.03 15.06 -0.40
C MET A 43 0.74 14.28 0.90
N VAL A 44 -0.18 14.76 1.74
CA VAL A 44 -0.62 14.00 2.93
C VAL A 44 -1.30 12.70 2.53
N ASN A 45 -2.13 12.73 1.47
CA ASN A 45 -2.74 11.51 0.94
C ASN A 45 -1.71 10.50 0.42
N VAL A 46 -0.65 10.98 -0.24
CA VAL A 46 0.48 10.13 -0.67
C VAL A 46 1.19 9.49 0.52
N ILE A 47 1.48 10.27 1.57
CA ILE A 47 2.12 9.75 2.80
C ILE A 47 1.23 8.72 3.49
N GLY A 48 -0.09 8.97 3.55
CA GLY A 48 -1.06 8.02 4.09
C GLY A 48 -1.09 6.71 3.30
N ALA A 49 -1.14 6.80 1.97
CA ALA A 49 -1.09 5.63 1.08
C ALA A 49 0.22 4.84 1.24
N GLU A 50 1.36 5.53 1.42
CA GLU A 50 2.64 4.87 1.69
C GLU A 50 2.63 4.10 3.01
N ALA A 51 2.08 4.70 4.08
CA ALA A 51 1.95 4.06 5.38
C ALA A 51 1.06 2.81 5.31
N ASP A 52 -0.09 2.90 4.62
CA ASP A 52 -1.02 1.79 4.42
C ASP A 52 -0.39 0.64 3.61
N PHE A 53 0.39 0.98 2.58
CA PHE A 53 1.13 0.00 1.78
C PHE A 53 2.17 -0.73 2.65
N LYS A 54 2.97 0.02 3.42
CA LYS A 54 3.98 -0.54 4.33
C LYS A 54 3.37 -1.45 5.40
N ALA A 55 2.24 -1.05 5.98
CA ALA A 55 1.52 -1.87 6.94
C ALA A 55 1.06 -3.19 6.32
N SER A 56 0.47 -3.13 5.13
CA SER A 56 0.01 -4.31 4.39
C SER A 56 1.17 -5.22 3.99
N ALA A 57 2.30 -4.66 3.53
CA ALA A 57 3.51 -5.39 3.22
C ALA A 57 4.09 -6.10 4.46
N LYS A 58 4.04 -5.46 5.64
CA LYS A 58 4.50 -6.08 6.89
C LYS A 58 3.66 -7.30 7.27
N VAL A 59 2.34 -7.24 7.08
CA VAL A 59 1.44 -8.39 7.31
C VAL A 59 1.82 -9.57 6.40
N VAL A 60 2.08 -9.31 5.11
CA VAL A 60 2.54 -10.36 4.18
C VAL A 60 3.88 -10.95 4.62
N SER A 61 4.84 -10.11 4.99
CA SER A 61 6.15 -10.56 5.50
C SER A 61 6.01 -11.46 6.72
N VAL A 62 5.25 -11.05 7.72
CA VAL A 62 5.04 -11.86 8.94
C VAL A 62 4.34 -13.18 8.62
N ALA A 63 3.32 -13.16 7.75
CA ALA A 63 2.65 -14.39 7.33
C ALA A 63 3.58 -15.35 6.57
N SER A 64 4.51 -14.81 5.78
CA SER A 64 5.56 -15.57 5.10
C SER A 64 6.55 -16.17 6.10
N ASP A 65 7.01 -15.38 7.07
CA ASP A 65 7.95 -15.82 8.12
C ASP A 65 7.34 -16.96 8.95
N MET A 66 6.05 -16.85 9.32
CA MET A 66 5.32 -17.92 10.01
C MET A 66 5.24 -19.20 9.15
N SER A 67 4.98 -19.05 7.85
CA SER A 67 4.90 -20.20 6.95
C SER A 67 6.26 -20.89 6.81
N LYS A 68 7.35 -20.11 6.73
CA LYS A 68 8.71 -20.64 6.73
C LYS A 68 9.04 -21.37 8.03
N ALA A 69 8.73 -20.78 9.20
CA ALA A 69 8.99 -21.41 10.48
C ALA A 69 8.26 -22.76 10.62
N LEU A 70 7.04 -22.90 10.09
CA LEU A 70 6.33 -24.17 10.06
C LEU A 70 7.00 -25.21 9.15
N LEU A 71 7.53 -24.80 8.00
CA LEU A 71 8.27 -25.68 7.11
C LEU A 71 9.61 -26.12 7.73
N ASP A 72 10.33 -25.19 8.37
CA ASP A 72 11.60 -25.46 9.04
C ASP A 72 11.42 -26.43 10.24
N ILE A 73 10.25 -26.47 10.90
CA ILE A 73 9.94 -27.46 11.95
C ILE A 73 9.72 -28.88 11.38
N LEU A 74 9.28 -28.98 10.13
CA LEU A 74 8.96 -30.27 9.49
C LEU A 74 10.18 -30.93 8.83
N ALA A 75 11.21 -30.15 8.53
CA ALA A 75 12.48 -30.60 7.95
C ALA A 75 13.43 -31.18 9.02
#